data_AF-A0A1X1MKA1-F1
#
_entry.id   AF-A0A1X1MKA1-F1
#
_cell.length_a   1.000
_cell.length_b   1.000
_cell.length_c   1.000
_cell.angle_alpha   90.00
_cell.angle_beta   90.00
_cell.angle_gamma   90.00
#
_symmetry.space_group_name_H-M   'P 1'
#
loop_
_entity.id
_entity.type
_entity.pdbx_description
1 polymer ?
#
loop_
_entity_poly.entity_id
_entity_poly.type
_entity_poly.pdbx_seq_one_letter_code
_entity_poly.pdbx_strand_id
1 'polypeptide(L)' 'MLVAAHGSRTVGLGVAADNPEAARLYRRLGYVVRVQRYVDRWTWVDQDGVEREEAEQTSFLVKSLPAAQASGERAT' A
#
# COMPACT_ATOMS: atom_id res chain seq x y z
N MET A 1 -3.38 -5.20 -13.82
CA MET A 1 -3.06 -4.43 -12.60
C MET A 1 -1.64 -3.91 -12.75
N LEU A 2 -1.42 -2.58 -12.75
CA LEU A 2 -0.15 -1.93 -13.13
C LEU A 2 1.07 -2.48 -12.33
N VAL A 3 0.88 -2.72 -11.03
CA VAL A 3 1.93 -3.24 -10.13
C VAL A 3 2.45 -4.62 -10.56
N ALA A 4 1.57 -5.52 -11.00
CA ALA A 4 1.98 -6.85 -11.45
C ALA A 4 2.78 -6.80 -12.76
N ALA A 5 2.46 -5.85 -13.65
CA ALA A 5 3.15 -5.66 -14.93
C ALA A 5 4.63 -5.25 -14.76
N HIS A 6 4.99 -4.67 -13.60
CA HIS A 6 6.37 -4.33 -13.24
C HIS A 6 7.10 -5.44 -12.46
N GLY A 7 6.60 -6.68 -12.48
CA GLY A 7 7.24 -7.83 -11.83
C GLY A 7 7.11 -7.89 -10.31
N SER A 8 6.41 -6.93 -9.69
CA SER A 8 6.14 -6.95 -8.25
C SER A 8 5.10 -8.03 -7.91
N ARG A 9 5.43 -8.89 -6.95
CA ARG A 9 4.58 -10.02 -6.52
C ARG A 9 3.70 -9.69 -5.31
N THR A 10 3.83 -8.48 -4.77
CA THR A 10 3.15 -8.04 -3.56
C THR A 10 2.82 -6.56 -3.69
N VAL A 11 1.68 -6.16 -3.13
CA VAL A 11 1.34 -4.76 -2.89
C VAL A 11 1.16 -4.56 -1.38
N GLY A 12 1.70 -3.48 -0.85
CA GLY A 12 1.59 -3.10 0.56
C GLY A 12 0.96 -1.73 0.73
N LEU A 13 0.27 -1.51 1.85
CA LEU A 13 -0.31 -0.22 2.21
C LEU A 13 -0.39 -0.06 3.74
N GLY A 14 -0.24 1.19 4.20
CA GLY A 14 -0.52 1.58 5.58
C GLY A 14 -2.01 1.84 5.78
N VAL A 15 -2.52 1.53 6.98
CA VAL A 15 -3.88 1.87 7.41
C VAL A 15 -3.79 2.57 8.76
N ALA A 16 -4.26 3.81 8.80
CA ALA A 16 -4.38 4.61 10.01
C ALA A 16 -5.16 3.86 11.11
N ALA A 17 -4.70 3.98 12.35
CA ALA A 17 -5.33 3.31 13.50
C ALA A 17 -6.76 3.80 13.78
N ASP A 18 -7.08 5.03 13.39
CA ASP A 18 -8.41 5.64 13.54
C ASP A 18 -9.37 5.33 12.37
N ASN A 19 -8.93 4.55 11.37
CA ASN A 19 -9.73 4.11 10.24
C ASN A 19 -9.96 2.58 10.23
N PRO A 20 -10.72 2.04 11.20
CA PRO A 20 -10.96 0.60 11.30
C PRO A 20 -11.76 0.04 10.11
N GLU A 21 -12.59 0.86 9.46
CA GLU A 21 -13.36 0.46 8.29
C GLU A 21 -12.46 0.20 7.07
N ALA A 22 -11.41 1.00 6.86
CA ALA A 22 -10.40 0.71 5.86
C ALA A 22 -9.71 -0.64 6.14
N ALA A 23 -9.32 -0.91 7.39
CA ALA A 23 -8.71 -2.19 7.77
C ALA A 23 -9.66 -3.38 7.51
N ARG A 24 -10.96 -3.21 7.74
CA ARG A 24 -11.97 -4.23 7.43
C ARG A 24 -12.11 -4.45 5.92
N LEU A 25 -12.16 -3.36 5.15
CA LEU A 25 -12.23 -3.41 3.69
C LEU A 25 -11.04 -4.16 3.10
N TYR A 26 -9.81 -3.79 3.47
CA TYR A 26 -8.61 -4.39 2.88
C TYR A 26 -8.45 -5.86 3.27
N ARG A 27 -8.83 -6.25 4.49
CA ARG A 27 -8.89 -7.68 4.86
C ARG A 27 -9.85 -8.46 3.97
N ARG A 28 -11.04 -7.93 3.68
CA ARG A 28 -11.99 -8.56 2.75
C ARG A 28 -11.45 -8.66 1.32
N LEU A 29 -10.58 -7.75 0.91
CA LEU A 29 -9.90 -7.77 -0.39
C LEU A 29 -8.70 -8.75 -0.43
N GLY A 30 -8.42 -9.46 0.65
CA GLY A 30 -7.35 -10.46 0.75
C GLY A 30 -6.00 -9.89 1.18
N TYR A 31 -5.97 -8.69 1.75
CA TYR A 31 -4.77 -8.19 2.43
C TYR A 31 -4.64 -8.80 3.83
N VAL A 32 -3.41 -9.08 4.25
CA VAL A 32 -3.08 -9.58 5.57
C VAL A 32 -2.20 -8.58 6.32
N VAL A 33 -2.38 -8.47 7.63
CA VAL A 33 -1.53 -7.60 8.47
C VAL A 33 -0.13 -8.20 8.52
N ARG A 34 0.87 -7.40 8.11
CA ARG A 34 2.28 -7.76 8.22
C ARG A 34 2.96 -7.09 9.41
N VAL A 35 2.56 -5.85 9.70
CA VAL A 35 3.00 -5.09 10.89
C VAL A 35 1.76 -4.53 11.58
N GLN A 36 1.57 -4.88 12.84
CA GLN A 36 0.36 -4.53 13.59
C GLN A 36 0.32 -3.06 14.04
N ARG A 37 1.48 -2.44 14.28
CA ARG A 37 1.58 -1.04 14.72
C ARG A 37 2.96 -0.49 14.43
N TYR A 38 3.01 0.61 13.70
CA TYR A 38 4.21 1.43 13.51
C TYR A 38 3.82 2.90 13.45
N VAL A 39 4.80 3.80 13.57
CA VAL A 39 4.60 5.23 13.34
C VAL A 39 5.13 5.54 11.95
N ASP A 40 4.25 6.01 11.07
CA ASP A 40 4.62 6.54 9.76
C ASP A 40 4.87 8.03 9.89
N ARG A 41 5.93 8.55 9.26
CA ARG A 41 6.32 9.96 9.33
C ARG A 41 6.60 10.48 7.93
N TRP A 42 6.04 11.62 7.62
CA TRP A 42 6.28 12.31 6.37
C TRP A 42 6.26 13.81 6.58
N THR A 43 6.90 14.52 5.65
CA THR A 43 6.80 15.97 5.57
C THR A 43 6.01 16.38 4.33
N TRP A 44 5.36 17.52 4.42
CA TRP A 44 4.71 18.17 3.29
C TRP A 44 4.88 19.67 3.42
N VAL A 45 4.89 20.38 2.29
CA VAL A 45 5.00 21.83 2.27
C VAL A 45 3.59 22.40 2.15
N ASP A 46 3.23 23.30 3.06
CA ASP A 46 1.93 23.96 3.04
C ASP A 46 1.85 25.10 2.01
N GLN A 47 0.69 25.77 1.94
CA GLN A 47 0.43 26.82 0.96
C GLN A 47 1.32 28.06 1.15
N ASP A 48 1.87 28.24 2.36
CA ASP A 48 2.76 29.35 2.70
C ASP A 48 4.24 28.98 2.50
N GLY A 49 4.53 27.77 2.00
CA GLY A 49 5.88 27.27 1.78
C GLY A 49 6.54 26.72 3.05
N VAL A 50 5.78 26.52 4.14
CA VAL A 50 6.33 26.00 5.40
C VAL A 50 6.31 24.47 5.39
N GLU A 51 7.45 23.86 5.73
CA GLU A 51 7.52 22.41 5.92
C GLU A 51 6.77 22.01 7.20
N ARG A 52 5.82 21.09 7.04
CA ARG A 52 5.05 20.45 8.11
C ARG A 52 5.54 19.02 8.27
N GLU A 53 5.66 18.56 9.51
CA GLU A 53 5.86 17.15 9.84
C GLU A 53 4.54 16.56 10.33
N GLU A 54 4.21 15.38 9.82
CA GLU A 54 3.09 14.56 10.30
C GLU A 54 3.61 13.22 10.80
N ALA A 55 2.92 12.69 11.82
CA ALA A 55 3.19 11.36 12.36
C ALA A 55 1.89 10.64 12.69
N GLU A 56 1.71 9.44 12.13
CA GLU A 56 0.49 8.65 12.31
C GLU A 56 0.80 7.25 12.81
N GLN A 57 -0.03 6.72 13.72
CA GLN A 57 -0.01 5.31 14.08
C GLN A 57 -0.78 4.49 13.05
N THR A 58 -0.11 3.53 12.42
CA THR A 58 -0.67 2.75 11.31
C THR A 58 -0.32 1.27 11.43
N SER A 59 -1.13 0.42 10.77
CA SER A 59 -0.83 -0.99 10.50
C SER A 59 -0.41 -1.16 9.04
N PHE A 60 0.59 -2.00 8.77
CA PHE A 60 1.00 -2.30 7.39
C PHE A 60 0.38 -3.61 6.92
N LEU A 61 -0.40 -3.53 5.83
CA LEU A 61 -1.11 -4.65 5.21
C LEU A 61 -0.49 -5.00 3.87
N VAL A 62 -0.41 -6.30 3.55
CA VAL A 62 0.15 -6.80 2.29
C VAL A 62 -0.80 -7.75 1.59
N LYS A 63 -0.80 -7.74 0.26
CA LYS A 63 -1.51 -8.71 -0.58
C LYS A 63 -0.58 -9.22 -1.67
N SER A 64 -0.53 -10.54 -1.84
CA SER A 64 0.16 -11.16 -2.96
C SER A 64 -0.60 -10.91 -4.26
N LEU A 65 0.14 -10.59 -5.32
CA LEU A 65 -0.38 -10.44 -6.67
C LEU A 65 -0.21 -11.75 -7.44
N PRO A 66 -1.16 -12.11 -8.31
CA PRO A 66 -0.95 -13.18 -9.25
C PRO A 66 0.22 -12.82 -10.17
N ALA A 67 0.96 -13.85 -10.63
CA ALA A 67 2.01 -13.64 -11.61
C ALA A 67 1.44 -12.90 -12.83
N ALA A 68 2.18 -11.92 -13.35
CA ALA A 68 1.84 -11.31 -14.62
C ALA A 68 1.72 -12.42 -15.66
N GLN A 69 0.58 -12.48 -16.35
CA GLN A 69 0.48 -13.29 -17.56
C GLN A 69 1.52 -12.72 -18.52
N ALA A 70 2.49 -13.54 -18.95
CA ALA A 70 3.39 -13.14 -20.01
C ALA A 70 2.50 -12.80 -21.21
N SER A 71 2.50 -11.54 -21.65
CA SER A 71 1.88 -11.18 -22.92
C SER A 71 2.59 -12.01 -23.99
N GLY A 72 1.92 -13.06 -24.45
CA GLY A 72 2.41 -13.90 -25.52
C GLY A 72 2.38 -13.11 -26.81
N GLU A 73 3.51 -12.51 -27.15
CA GLU A 73 3.80 -12.12 -28.52
C GLU A 73 5.03 -12.90 -28.97
N ARG A 74 4.79 -14.13 -29.42
CA ARG A 74 5.67 -14.74 -30.43
C ARG A 74 5.08 -14.36 -31.78
N ALA A 75 5.58 -13.26 -32.34
CA ALA A 75 5.54 -13.09 -33.79
C ALA A 75 6.60 -14.05 -34.36
N THR A 76 6.13 -14.90 -35.26
CA THR A 76 6.87 -15.87 -36.10
C THR A 76 7.98 -15.25 -36.90
#